data_AF-A0A392P4K8-F1
#
_entry.id   AF-A0A392P4K8-F1
#
_cell.length_a   1.000
_cell.length_b   1.000
_cell.length_c   1.000
_cell.angle_alpha   90.00
_cell.angle_beta   90.00
_cell.angle_gamma   90.00
#
_symmetry.space_group_name_H-M   'P 1'
#
loop_
_entity.id
_entity.type
_entity.pdbx_description
1 polymer ?
#
loop_
_entity_poly.entity_id
_entity_poly.type
_entity_poly.pdbx_seq_one_letter_code
_entity_poly.pdbx_strand_id
1 'polypeptide(L)'
;KEILKLCPARVLVSLYKIPSFDSVDDFLQIVATVRGKLKKGGIVDIDAAARIVLHDWNEGKIPYYTMPPVRDQAEPSEAKIVSEFSKEFNIDE
;
A
#
# COMPACT_ATOMS: atom_id res chain seq x y z
N LYS A 1 -9.07 5.59 -0.36
CA LYS A 1 -9.98 4.70 0.40
C LYS A 1 -9.42 3.27 0.52
N GLU A 2 -8.78 2.72 -0.51
CA GLU A 2 -8.28 1.33 -0.51
C GLU A 2 -7.31 0.99 0.64
N ILE A 3 -6.37 1.87 0.99
CA ILE A 3 -5.41 1.64 2.09
C ILE A 3 -6.09 1.24 3.41
N LEU A 4 -7.20 1.90 3.77
CA LEU A 4 -7.95 1.62 5.00
C LEU A 4 -8.75 0.31 4.94
N LYS A 5 -9.01 -0.23 3.74
CA LYS A 5 -9.61 -1.57 3.57
C LYS A 5 -8.55 -2.67 3.70
N LEU A 6 -7.35 -2.37 3.23
CA LEU A 6 -6.23 -3.32 3.17
C LEU A 6 -5.49 -3.43 4.51
N CYS A 7 -5.45 -2.35 5.29
CA CYS A 7 -4.77 -2.29 6.58
C CYS A 7 -5.78 -2.15 7.73
N PRO A 8 -5.75 -3.02 8.75
CA PRO A 8 -6.64 -2.89 9.91
C PRO A 8 -6.48 -1.56 10.64
N ALA A 9 -7.61 -0.94 11.03
CA ALA A 9 -7.61 0.38 11.69
C ALA A 9 -6.69 0.45 12.93
N ARG A 10 -6.62 -0.63 13.73
CA ARG A 10 -5.72 -0.74 14.89
C ARG A 10 -4.25 -0.48 14.54
N VAL A 11 -3.79 -0.98 13.39
CA VAL A 11 -2.41 -0.80 12.94
C VAL A 11 -2.16 0.66 12.59
N LEU A 12 -3.10 1.29 11.88
CA LEU A 12 -3.01 2.71 11.51
C LEU A 12 -3.02 3.62 12.74
N VAL A 13 -3.89 3.35 13.72
CA VAL A 13 -3.95 4.06 15.02
C VAL A 13 -2.58 4.03 15.71
N SER A 14 -1.96 2.85 15.80
CA SER A 14 -0.65 2.67 16.41
C SER A 14 0.47 3.33 15.61
N LEU A 15 0.45 3.18 14.28
CA LEU A 15 1.49 3.68 13.39
C LEU A 15 1.54 5.21 13.37
N TYR A 16 0.37 5.84 13.23
CA TYR A 16 0.26 7.30 13.16
C TYR A 16 0.21 7.97 14.53
N LYS A 17 0.05 7.20 15.62
CA LYS A 17 -0.13 7.66 17.01
C LYS A 17 -1.32 8.60 17.15
N ILE A 18 -2.46 8.14 16.63
CA ILE A 18 -3.71 8.90 16.59
C ILE A 18 -4.80 8.18 17.41
N PRO A 19 -5.88 8.86 17.83
CA PRO A 19 -7.07 8.20 18.37
C PRO A 19 -7.76 7.31 17.33
N SER A 20 -8.77 6.56 17.77
CA SER A 20 -9.69 5.84 16.88
C SER A 20 -10.39 6.83 15.93
N PHE A 21 -10.72 6.34 14.74
CA PHE A 21 -11.39 7.09 13.70
C PHE A 21 -12.48 6.22 13.07
N ASP A 22 -13.55 6.86 12.58
CA ASP A 22 -14.71 6.14 12.03
C ASP A 22 -14.79 6.22 10.50
N SER A 23 -14.09 7.18 9.90
CA SER A 23 -14.11 7.38 8.45
C SER A 23 -12.73 7.74 7.89
N VAL A 24 -12.61 7.68 6.57
CA VAL A 24 -11.38 8.08 5.87
C VAL A 24 -11.11 9.58 6.06
N ASP A 25 -12.16 10.40 6.03
CA ASP A 25 -12.04 11.85 6.18
C ASP A 25 -11.62 12.22 7.61
N ASP A 26 -12.20 11.54 8.60
CA ASP A 26 -11.83 11.67 10.02
C ASP A 26 -10.37 11.25 10.26
N PHE A 27 -9.96 10.09 9.72
CA PHE A 27 -8.56 9.65 9.76
C PHE A 27 -7.61 10.70 9.19
N LEU A 28 -7.90 11.23 8.00
CA LEU A 28 -7.04 12.23 7.36
C LEU A 28 -7.03 13.55 8.11
N GLN A 29 -8.16 13.97 8.69
CA GLN A 29 -8.26 15.19 9.49
C GLN A 29 -7.42 15.08 10.77
N ILE A 30 -7.49 13.94 11.45
CA ILE A 30 -6.68 13.67 12.65
C ILE A 30 -5.20 13.61 12.28
N VAL A 31 -4.82 12.88 11.22
CA VAL A 31 -3.43 12.79 10.76
C VAL A 31 -2.89 14.17 10.39
N ALA A 32 -3.64 14.96 9.64
CA ALA A 32 -3.25 16.32 9.28
C ALA A 32 -3.04 17.20 10.51
N THR A 33 -3.91 17.10 11.51
CA THR A 33 -3.81 17.84 12.77
C THR A 33 -2.55 17.44 13.55
N VAL A 34 -2.32 16.14 13.77
CA VAL A 34 -1.13 15.63 14.48
C VAL A 34 0.17 15.97 13.75
N ARG A 35 0.15 16.02 12.42
CA ARG A 35 1.33 16.33 11.59
C ARG A 35 1.47 17.80 11.24
N GLY A 36 0.63 18.68 11.80
CA GLY A 36 0.69 20.13 11.59
C GLY A 36 0.44 20.56 10.14
N LYS A 37 -0.33 19.78 9.37
CA LYS A 37 -0.70 20.09 8.00
C LYS A 37 -1.96 20.96 8.00
N LEU A 38 -1.74 22.26 8.13
CA LEU A 38 -2.79 23.28 8.15
C LEU A 38 -2.58 24.28 7.02
N LYS A 39 -3.66 24.66 6.33
CA LYS A 39 -3.73 25.77 5.39
C LYS A 39 -3.81 27.11 6.16
N LYS A 40 -3.77 28.22 5.42
CA LYS A 40 -3.97 29.56 6.00
C LYS A 40 -5.28 29.61 6.79
N GLY A 41 -5.25 30.24 7.97
CA GLY A 41 -6.40 30.33 8.87
C GLY A 41 -6.63 29.11 9.75
N GLY A 42 -5.68 28.17 9.84
CA GLY A 42 -5.78 27.01 10.73
C GLY A 42 -6.69 25.90 10.22
N ILE A 43 -7.10 25.99 8.95
CA ILE A 43 -7.94 24.97 8.31
C ILE A 43 -7.09 23.74 8.02
N VAL A 44 -7.59 22.55 8.34
CA VAL A 44 -6.86 21.30 8.16
C VAL A 44 -6.61 21.00 6.68
N ASP A 45 -5.36 20.67 6.32
CA ASP A 45 -4.97 20.32 4.95
C ASP A 45 -5.05 18.80 4.73
N ILE A 46 -6.24 18.35 4.33
CA ILE A 46 -6.54 16.94 4.05
C ILE A 46 -5.67 16.42 2.88
N ASP A 47 -5.45 17.22 1.84
CA ASP A 47 -4.69 16.82 0.66
C ASP A 47 -3.22 16.55 1.00
N ALA A 48 -2.64 17.40 1.87
CA ALA A 48 -1.28 17.21 2.35
C ALA A 48 -1.13 15.95 3.22
N ALA A 49 -2.10 15.66 4.08
CA ALA A 49 -2.10 14.41 4.85
C ALA A 49 -2.29 13.18 3.96
N ALA A 50 -3.18 13.24 2.97
CA ALA A 50 -3.37 12.14 2.02
C ALA A 50 -2.09 11.81 1.26
N ARG A 51 -1.31 12.82 0.83
CA ARG A 51 0.00 12.61 0.20
C ARG A 51 1.00 11.92 1.11
N ILE A 52 1.02 12.27 2.40
CA ILE A 52 1.87 11.60 3.39
C ILE A 52 1.48 10.13 3.52
N VAL A 53 0.18 9.85 3.67
CA VAL A 53 -0.31 8.48 3.84
C VAL A 53 0.01 7.62 2.60
N LEU A 54 -0.13 8.18 1.40
CA LEU A 54 0.24 7.51 0.15
C LEU A 54 1.75 7.25 0.06
N HIS A 55 2.57 8.21 0.49
CA HIS A 55 4.00 8.03 0.53
C HIS A 55 4.42 6.94 1.51
N ASP A 56 3.87 6.96 2.73
CA ASP A 56 4.13 5.94 3.75
C ASP A 56 3.66 4.54 3.31
N TRP A 57 2.61 4.46 2.49
CA TRP A 57 2.21 3.22 1.84
C TRP A 57 3.26 2.73 0.84
N ASN A 58 3.73 3.61 -0.05
CA ASN A 58 4.70 3.27 -1.09
C ASN A 58 6.08 2.90 -0.52
N GLU A 59 6.49 3.53 0.59
CA GLU A 59 7.73 3.20 1.30
C GLU A 59 7.64 1.91 2.14
N GLY A 60 6.45 1.31 2.26
CA GLY A 60 6.22 0.10 3.04
C GLY A 60 6.13 0.33 4.55
N LYS A 61 5.99 1.58 5.03
CA LYS A 61 5.72 1.86 6.44
C LYS A 61 4.34 1.35 6.87
N ILE A 62 3.37 1.43 5.97
CA ILE A 62 2.07 0.79 6.16
C ILE A 62 2.19 -0.67 5.67
N PRO A 63 2.16 -1.66 6.57
CA PRO A 63 2.36 -3.05 6.17
C PRO A 63 1.13 -3.56 5.40
N TYR A 64 1.37 -4.13 4.23
CA TYR A 64 0.37 -4.86 3.46
C TYR A 64 1.03 -5.88 2.53
N TYR A 65 0.36 -7.01 2.36
CA TYR A 65 0.71 -8.02 1.37
C TYR A 65 -0.56 -8.67 0.85
N THR A 66 -0.52 -9.11 -0.41
CA THR A 66 -1.51 -10.02 -0.97
C THR A 66 -0.98 -11.44 -0.89
N MET A 67 -1.89 -12.39 -0.63
CA MET A 67 -1.54 -13.78 -0.79
C MET A 67 -1.34 -14.08 -2.28
N PRO A 68 -0.34 -14.90 -2.65
CA PRO A 68 -0.24 -15.40 -4.01
C PRO A 68 -1.50 -16.18 -4.38
N PRO A 69 -1.85 -16.26 -5.68
CA PRO A 69 -2.96 -17.08 -6.12
C PRO A 69 -2.76 -18.53 -5.66
N VAL A 70 -3.85 -19.17 -5.26
CA VAL A 70 -3.83 -20.60 -4.90
C VAL A 70 -3.46 -21.37 -6.16
N ARG A 71 -2.36 -22.13 -6.10
CA ARG A 71 -2.03 -23.08 -7.15
C ARG A 71 -2.88 -24.32 -6.93
N ASP A 72 -3.59 -24.75 -7.96
CA ASP A 72 -4.22 -26.07 -7.92
C ASP A 72 -3.11 -27.10 -7.71
N GLN A 73 -3.21 -27.88 -6.62
CA GLN A 73 -2.23 -28.93 -6.29
C GLN A 73 -2.18 -30.06 -7.35
N ALA A 74 -3.03 -30.00 -8.37
CA ALA A 74 -3.12 -30.96 -9.46
C ALA A 74 -2.04 -30.77 -10.54
N GLU A 75 -1.45 -29.57 -10.64
CA GLU A 75 -0.32 -29.34 -11.56
C GLU A 75 0.98 -29.42 -10.74
N PRO A 76 1.68 -30.57 -10.73
CA PRO A 76 3.06 -30.58 -10.25
C PRO A 76 3.80 -29.48 -11.00
N SER A 77 4.64 -28.73 -10.28
CA SER A 77 5.57 -27.81 -10.92
C SER A 77 6.56 -28.65 -11.72
N GLU A 78 6.16 -29.07 -12.93
CA GLU A 78 6.97 -29.92 -13.79
C GLU A 78 8.20 -29.11 -14.19
N ALA A 79 9.33 -29.46 -13.60
CA ALA A 79 10.62 -29.04 -14.10
C ALA A 79 10.80 -29.70 -15.48
N LYS A 80 10.38 -29.03 -16.54
CA LYS A 80 10.65 -29.48 -17.90
C LYS A 80 12.13 -29.28 -18.19
N ILE A 81 12.89 -30.37 -18.27
CA ILE A 81 14.28 -30.32 -18.73
C ILE A 81 14.24 -29.80 -20.17
N VAL A 82 14.75 -28.59 -20.34
CA VAL A 82 14.83 -27.95 -21.65
C VAL A 82 15.98 -28.61 -22.39
N SER A 83 15.67 -29.37 -23.45
CA SER A 83 16.67 -30.06 -24.26
C SER A 83 17.50 -29.09 -25.12
N GLU A 84 16.98 -27.88 -25.36
CA GLU A 84 17.61 -26.87 -26.20
C GLU A 84 17.15 -25.46 -25.78
N PHE A 85 18.08 -24.52 -25.64
CA PHE A 85 17.75 -23.13 -25.32
C PHE A 85 16.86 -22.51 -26.41
N SER A 86 15.95 -21.62 -26.03
CA SER A 86 15.15 -20.85 -26.99
C SER A 86 16.03 -20.13 -28.01
N LYS A 87 15.52 -19.97 -29.24
CA LYS A 87 16.19 -19.23 -30.31
C LYS A 87 16.75 -17.90 -29.80
N GLU A 88 17.99 -17.64 -30.18
CA GLU A 88 18.72 -16.42 -29.85
C GLU A 88 17.89 -15.18 -30.23
N PHE A 89 17.86 -14.19 -29.33
CA PHE A 89 17.23 -12.91 -29.59
C PHE A 89 18.06 -12.18 -30.65
N ASN A 90 17.50 -12.05 -31.86
CA ASN A 90 18.16 -11.38 -32.97
C ASN A 90 18.04 -9.86 -32.75
N ILE A 91 19.17 -9.17 -32.59
CA ILE A 91 19.21 -7.72 -32.30
C ILE A 91 19.27 -6.85 -33.56
N ASP A 92 19.24 -7.49 -34.73
CA ASP A 92 19.42 -6.85 -36.04
C ASP A 92 18.09 -6.68 -36.83
N GLU A 93 16.94 -6.58 -36.14
CA GLU A 93 15.66 -6.16 -36.73
C GLU A 93 15.09 -4.89 -36.08
#